data_AF-A0A165ZDN9-F1
#
_entry.id   AF-A0A165ZDN9-F1
#
_cell.length_a   1.000
_cell.length_b   1.000
_cell.length_c   1.000
_cell.angle_alpha   90.00
_cell.angle_beta   90.00
_cell.angle_gamma   90.00
#
_symmetry.space_group_name_H-M   'P 1'
#
loop_
_entity.id
_entity.type
_entity.pdbx_description
1 polymer ?
#
loop_
_entity_poly.entity_id
_entity_poly.type
_entity_poly.pdbx_seq_one_letter_code
_entity_poly.pdbx_strand_id
1 'polypeptide(L)'
;MYPVRSCKLATSLLLLFVSPDRLLGQSLRWLSRALGGLPTIANVSRTPSADALSAYMRARKRAEALGETTALGVNLVDVETLARGGDDFESFAHSFVLLVSPAGTRVLQAWGEHGYSLLENIRSDSARMRSLQEGEEYMRDFARLSSMKGSWGKDINKLYVRLFDVDVLSLMQSGGCMTKPMVPKFRAWVRVLEIPDVQRANVERWSGIVDTLTDTFSIGS
;
A
#
# COMPACT_ATOMS: atom_id res chain seq x y z
N MET A 1 15.43 12.61 -6.05
CA MET A 1 15.42 11.32 -5.31
C MET A 1 14.03 10.93 -4.78
N TYR A 2 12.94 11.55 -5.26
CA TYR A 2 11.58 11.41 -4.71
C TYR A 2 10.74 10.18 -5.14
N PRO A 3 10.81 9.69 -6.40
CA PRO A 3 9.80 8.72 -6.87
C PRO A 3 9.92 7.36 -6.17
N VAL A 4 11.13 6.91 -5.84
CA VAL A 4 11.40 5.59 -5.23
C VAL A 4 10.84 5.42 -3.82
N ARG A 5 10.47 6.53 -3.16
CA ARG A 5 9.84 6.51 -1.83
C ARG A 5 8.32 6.59 -1.87
N SER A 6 7.71 6.90 -3.02
CA SER A 6 6.26 7.06 -3.12
C SER A 6 5.50 5.74 -2.91
N CYS A 7 4.64 5.69 -1.89
CA CYS A 7 3.77 4.54 -1.61
C CYS A 7 2.87 4.19 -2.82
N LYS A 8 2.36 5.21 -3.51
CA LYS A 8 1.50 5.07 -4.70
C LYS A 8 2.26 4.51 -5.88
N LEU A 9 3.47 5.03 -6.15
CA LEU A 9 4.30 4.51 -7.24
C LEU A 9 4.75 3.07 -6.96
N ALA A 10 5.26 2.81 -5.76
CA ALA A 10 5.69 1.48 -5.34
C ALA A 10 4.56 0.45 -5.49
N THR A 11 3.37 0.78 -4.98
CA THR A 11 2.19 -0.08 -5.10
C THR A 11 1.78 -0.28 -6.56
N SER A 12 1.80 0.78 -7.38
CA SER A 12 1.46 0.67 -8.80
C SER A 12 2.42 -0.26 -9.55
N LEU A 13 3.73 -0.12 -9.31
CA LEU A 13 4.75 -0.98 -9.93
C LEU A 13 4.58 -2.44 -9.51
N LEU A 14 4.41 -2.70 -8.21
CA LEU A 14 4.18 -4.05 -7.70
C LEU A 14 2.94 -4.69 -8.33
N LEU A 15 1.84 -3.94 -8.45
CA LEU A 15 0.62 -4.43 -9.09
C LEU A 15 0.83 -4.72 -10.58
N LEU A 16 1.58 -3.89 -11.30
CA LEU A 16 1.93 -4.14 -12.71
C LEU A 16 2.79 -5.41 -12.87
N PHE A 17 3.72 -5.64 -11.95
CA PHE A 17 4.57 -6.82 -11.95
C PHE A 17 3.79 -8.12 -11.72
N VAL A 18 2.79 -8.11 -10.84
CA VAL A 18 2.04 -9.34 -10.51
C VAL A 18 0.80 -9.55 -11.37
N SER A 19 0.34 -8.52 -12.09
CA SER A 19 -0.88 -8.58 -12.90
C SER A 19 -0.71 -9.44 -14.15
N PRO A 20 -1.65 -10.32 -14.51
CA PRO A 20 -1.73 -10.85 -15.87
C PRO A 20 -2.11 -9.73 -16.86
N ASP A 21 -1.85 -9.93 -18.16
CA ASP A 21 -2.10 -8.92 -19.21
C ASP A 21 -3.51 -8.33 -19.18
N ARG A 22 -4.52 -9.19 -18.99
CA ARG A 22 -5.93 -8.79 -18.91
C ARG A 22 -6.23 -7.80 -17.77
N LEU A 23 -5.41 -7.76 -16.72
CA LEU A 23 -5.57 -6.87 -15.56
C LEU A 23 -4.61 -5.68 -15.56
N LEU A 24 -3.62 -5.62 -16.47
CA LEU A 24 -2.63 -4.55 -16.52
C LEU A 24 -3.27 -3.16 -16.59
N GLY A 25 -4.27 -2.99 -17.45
CA GLY A 25 -4.97 -1.71 -17.59
C GLY A 25 -5.69 -1.29 -16.30
N GLN A 26 -6.26 -2.25 -15.55
CA GLN A 26 -6.89 -1.95 -14.26
C GLN A 26 -5.85 -1.55 -13.22
N SER A 27 -4.76 -2.30 -13.12
CA SER A 27 -3.66 -2.05 -12.17
C SER A 27 -2.98 -0.72 -12.42
N LEU A 28 -2.73 -0.37 -13.69
CA LEU A 28 -2.17 0.93 -14.08
C LEU A 28 -3.09 2.09 -13.68
N ARG A 29 -4.40 1.93 -13.88
CA ARG A 29 -5.37 2.96 -13.53
C ARG A 29 -5.51 3.14 -12.03
N TRP A 30 -5.50 2.06 -11.25
CA TRP A 30 -6.00 2.01 -9.87
C TRP A 30 -5.47 3.10 -8.91
N LEU A 31 -4.20 3.51 -9.03
CA LEU A 31 -3.61 4.61 -8.24
C LEU A 31 -3.09 5.78 -9.09
N SER A 32 -3.39 5.80 -10.38
CA SER A 32 -2.95 6.86 -11.29
C SER A 32 -3.91 8.04 -11.29
N ARG A 33 -3.42 9.22 -10.90
CA ARG A 33 -4.17 10.48 -11.04
C ARG A 33 -4.45 10.79 -12.51
N ALA A 34 -3.43 10.65 -13.37
CA ALA A 34 -3.53 10.95 -14.79
C ALA A 34 -4.55 10.06 -15.51
N LEU A 35 -4.78 8.85 -14.99
CA LEU A 35 -5.78 7.92 -15.52
C LEU A 35 -7.06 7.88 -14.69
N GLY A 36 -7.29 8.89 -13.84
CA GLY A 36 -8.53 9.09 -13.09
C GLY A 36 -8.81 8.06 -11.99
N GLY A 37 -7.83 7.28 -11.57
CA GLY A 37 -8.05 6.19 -10.62
C GLY A 37 -7.92 6.57 -9.15
N LEU A 38 -7.33 7.72 -8.80
CA LEU A 38 -7.31 8.16 -7.40
C LEU A 38 -8.74 8.36 -6.86
N PRO A 39 -9.03 7.96 -5.61
CA PRO A 39 -10.33 8.20 -5.01
C PRO A 39 -10.63 9.70 -4.93
N THR A 40 -11.86 10.06 -5.28
CA THR A 40 -12.44 11.38 -5.08
C THR A 40 -13.43 11.36 -3.93
N ILE A 41 -13.83 12.54 -3.43
CA ILE A 41 -14.88 12.64 -2.42
C ILE A 41 -16.20 12.01 -2.92
N ALA A 42 -16.52 12.14 -4.21
CA ALA A 42 -17.69 11.52 -4.81
C ALA A 42 -17.61 9.98 -4.80
N ASN A 43 -16.42 9.40 -4.97
CA ASN A 43 -16.25 7.96 -4.81
C ASN A 43 -16.54 7.55 -3.36
N VAL A 44 -15.89 8.19 -2.39
CA VAL A 44 -16.05 7.86 -0.97
C VAL A 44 -17.51 7.99 -0.50
N SER A 45 -18.24 8.99 -0.98
CA SER A 45 -19.65 9.17 -0.62
C SER A 45 -20.58 8.12 -1.23
N ARG A 46 -20.18 7.49 -2.35
CA ARG A 46 -21.02 6.54 -3.09
C ARG A 46 -20.65 5.07 -2.82
N THR A 47 -19.44 4.80 -2.34
CA THR A 47 -18.99 3.43 -2.10
C THR A 47 -18.54 3.23 -0.66
N PRO A 48 -18.99 2.15 0.00
CA PRO A 48 -18.54 1.83 1.35
C PRO A 48 -17.03 1.54 1.33
N SER A 49 -16.39 1.75 2.49
CA SER A 49 -15.01 1.31 2.69
C SER A 49 -14.92 -0.20 2.51
N ALA A 50 -13.91 -0.66 1.77
CA ALA A 50 -13.66 -2.07 1.55
C ALA A 50 -13.25 -2.77 2.86
N ASP A 51 -13.68 -4.03 3.01
CA ASP A 51 -13.22 -4.91 4.07
C ASP A 51 -11.95 -5.66 3.62
N ALA A 52 -10.80 -5.08 3.95
CA ALA A 52 -9.51 -5.63 3.58
C ALA A 52 -9.17 -6.93 4.34
N LEU A 53 -9.71 -7.13 5.56
CA LEU A 53 -9.53 -8.38 6.29
C LEU A 53 -10.27 -9.52 5.58
N SER A 54 -11.51 -9.30 5.15
CA SER A 54 -12.24 -10.29 4.36
C SER A 54 -11.55 -10.62 3.03
N ALA A 55 -10.94 -9.63 2.36
CA ALA A 55 -10.12 -9.86 1.17
C ALA A 55 -8.90 -10.75 1.47
N TYR A 56 -8.20 -10.48 2.58
CA TYR A 56 -7.12 -11.32 3.06
C TYR A 56 -7.58 -12.75 3.35
N MET A 57 -8.71 -12.95 4.03
CA MET A 57 -9.22 -14.29 4.34
C MET A 57 -9.55 -15.09 3.07
N ARG A 58 -10.07 -14.43 2.03
CA ARG A 58 -10.27 -15.06 0.71
C ARG A 58 -8.95 -15.47 0.09
N ALA A 59 -7.96 -14.58 0.08
CA ALA A 59 -6.63 -14.85 -0.45
C ALA A 59 -5.93 -16.00 0.30
N ARG A 60 -6.01 -16.01 1.64
CA ARG A 60 -5.51 -17.08 2.51
C ARG A 60 -6.15 -18.42 2.15
N LYS A 61 -7.48 -18.46 1.99
CA LYS A 61 -8.18 -19.69 1.59
C LYS A 61 -7.70 -20.21 0.23
N ARG A 62 -7.41 -19.33 -0.74
CA ARG A 62 -6.85 -19.75 -2.05
C ARG A 62 -5.43 -20.31 -1.90
N ALA A 63 -4.60 -19.69 -1.07
CA ALA A 63 -3.26 -20.19 -0.78
C ALA A 63 -3.31 -21.58 -0.14
N GLU A 64 -4.17 -21.80 0.86
CA GLU A 64 -4.31 -23.07 1.57
C GLU A 64 -4.96 -24.17 0.72
N ALA A 65 -6.01 -23.84 -0.05
CA ALA A 65 -6.80 -24.84 -0.77
C ALA A 65 -6.32 -25.11 -2.20
N LEU A 66 -5.76 -24.10 -2.88
CA LEU A 66 -5.42 -24.16 -4.31
C LEU A 66 -3.91 -24.04 -4.55
N GLY A 67 -3.10 -23.73 -3.53
CA GLY A 67 -1.69 -23.48 -3.71
C GLY A 67 -1.36 -22.17 -4.44
N GLU A 68 -2.35 -21.28 -4.59
CA GLU A 68 -2.22 -20.06 -5.40
C GLU A 68 -1.65 -18.88 -4.60
N THR A 69 -0.97 -17.97 -5.31
CA THR A 69 -0.57 -16.67 -4.76
C THR A 69 -1.57 -15.60 -5.17
N THR A 70 -2.01 -14.77 -4.23
CA THR A 70 -2.88 -13.62 -4.49
C THR A 70 -2.18 -12.34 -4.06
N ALA A 71 -2.18 -11.33 -4.93
CA ALA A 71 -1.76 -9.98 -4.57
C ALA A 71 -2.97 -9.11 -4.23
N LEU A 72 -2.91 -8.43 -3.08
CA LEU A 72 -3.92 -7.47 -2.64
C LEU A 72 -3.29 -6.08 -2.63
N GLY A 73 -3.64 -5.25 -3.61
CA GLY A 73 -3.38 -3.82 -3.51
C GLY A 73 -4.32 -3.21 -2.50
N VAL A 74 -3.81 -2.61 -1.43
CA VAL A 74 -4.61 -1.89 -0.42
C VAL A 74 -4.28 -0.41 -0.48
N ASN A 75 -5.31 0.43 -0.55
CA ASN A 75 -5.16 1.87 -0.45
C ASN A 75 -6.11 2.41 0.62
N LEU A 76 -5.51 2.97 1.67
CA LEU A 76 -6.17 3.68 2.76
C LEU A 76 -6.02 5.17 2.50
N VAL A 77 -7.11 5.91 2.56
CA VAL A 77 -7.14 7.37 2.40
C VAL A 77 -7.98 7.97 3.50
N ASP A 78 -7.46 9.01 4.13
CA ASP A 78 -8.24 9.86 5.01
C ASP A 78 -9.18 10.75 4.18
N VAL A 79 -10.48 10.63 4.46
CA VAL A 79 -11.51 11.32 3.69
C VAL A 79 -11.39 12.84 3.83
N GLU A 80 -10.86 13.32 4.95
CA GLU A 80 -10.66 14.77 5.14
C GLU A 80 -9.64 15.35 4.17
N THR A 81 -8.64 14.58 3.72
CA THR A 81 -7.73 15.04 2.64
C THR A 81 -8.51 15.35 1.37
N LEU A 82 -9.47 14.49 1.03
CA LEU A 82 -10.25 14.59 -0.21
C LEU A 82 -11.28 15.72 -0.14
N ALA A 83 -11.79 16.01 1.06
CA ALA A 83 -12.78 17.06 1.26
C ALA A 83 -12.17 18.47 1.34
N ARG A 84 -10.95 18.59 1.90
CA ARG A 84 -10.31 19.89 2.21
C ARG A 84 -9.11 20.26 1.33
N GLY A 85 -8.68 19.38 0.43
CA GLY A 85 -7.62 19.69 -0.54
C GLY A 85 -6.18 19.48 -0.05
N GLY A 86 -5.95 19.15 1.23
CA GLY A 86 -4.62 18.75 1.75
C GLY A 86 -3.59 19.88 1.90
N ASP A 87 -3.98 21.13 1.64
CA ASP A 87 -3.06 22.27 1.69
C ASP A 87 -2.82 22.76 3.12
N ASP A 88 -3.83 22.70 4.00
CA ASP A 88 -3.74 23.26 5.36
C ASP A 88 -3.38 22.24 6.45
N PHE A 89 -3.43 20.94 6.15
CA PHE A 89 -3.28 19.87 7.13
C PHE A 89 -2.43 18.73 6.61
N GLU A 90 -1.67 18.10 7.52
CA GLU A 90 -1.15 16.76 7.29
C GLU A 90 -2.29 15.75 7.40
N SER A 91 -2.30 14.78 6.48
CA SER A 91 -3.32 13.75 6.41
C SER A 91 -2.74 12.47 5.83
N PHE A 92 -3.41 11.35 6.06
CA PHE A 92 -2.83 10.05 5.74
C PHE A 92 -3.49 9.40 4.55
N ALA A 93 -2.67 9.14 3.54
CA ALA A 93 -2.99 8.18 2.50
C ALA A 93 -1.82 7.21 2.37
N HIS A 94 -2.08 5.92 2.56
CA HIS A 94 -1.06 4.90 2.43
C HIS A 94 -1.52 3.82 1.46
N SER A 95 -0.60 3.38 0.61
CA SER A 95 -0.85 2.30 -0.35
C SER A 95 0.23 1.26 -0.23
N PHE A 96 -0.16 -0.01 -0.24
CA PHE A 96 0.75 -1.14 -0.11
C PHE A 96 0.18 -2.37 -0.84
N VAL A 97 1.03 -3.38 -1.02
CA VAL A 97 0.63 -4.68 -1.56
C VAL A 97 0.86 -5.76 -0.51
N LEU A 98 -0.15 -6.59 -0.27
CA LEU A 98 0.03 -7.90 0.38
C LEU A 98 0.20 -8.97 -0.68
N LEU A 99 1.24 -9.79 -0.56
CA LEU A 99 1.35 -11.05 -1.29
C LEU A 99 1.00 -12.17 -0.34
N VAL A 100 -0.07 -12.90 -0.63
CA VAL A 100 -0.56 -14.04 0.17
C VAL A 100 -0.34 -15.30 -0.65
N SER A 101 0.48 -16.20 -0.14
CA SER A 101 0.92 -17.42 -0.84
C SER A 101 0.92 -18.61 0.11
N PRO A 102 1.10 -19.86 -0.39
CA PRO A 102 1.22 -21.03 0.48
C PRO A 102 2.38 -20.93 1.48
N ALA A 103 3.44 -20.20 1.12
CA ALA A 103 4.60 -19.98 1.99
C ALA A 103 4.34 -18.93 3.09
N GLY A 104 3.23 -18.20 3.01
CA GLY A 104 2.88 -17.13 3.94
C GLY A 104 2.58 -15.80 3.26
N THR A 105 2.66 -14.73 4.05
CA THR A 105 2.27 -13.38 3.69
C THR A 105 3.46 -12.42 3.73
N ARG A 106 3.60 -11.58 2.69
CA ARG A 106 4.52 -10.43 2.70
C ARG A 106 3.76 -9.13 2.52
N VAL A 107 4.18 -8.09 3.25
CA VAL A 107 3.71 -6.72 3.09
C VAL A 107 4.80 -5.93 2.39
N LEU A 108 4.49 -5.40 1.21
CA LEU A 108 5.41 -4.62 0.38
C LEU A 108 4.90 -3.19 0.28
N GLN A 109 5.72 -2.24 0.71
CA GLN A 109 5.31 -0.85 0.86
C GLN A 109 6.47 0.14 0.80
N ALA A 110 6.13 1.40 0.61
CA ALA A 110 6.99 2.56 0.78
C ALA A 110 6.13 3.65 1.46
N TRP A 111 6.73 4.65 2.13
CA TRP A 111 5.93 5.59 2.94
C TRP A 111 5.84 7.03 2.40
N GLY A 112 6.71 7.42 1.46
CA GLY A 112 6.68 8.73 0.82
C GLY A 112 7.90 9.58 1.15
N GLU A 113 7.75 10.90 0.98
CA GLU A 113 8.81 11.91 1.09
C GLU A 113 9.72 11.75 2.32
N HIS A 114 9.11 11.39 3.44
CA HIS A 114 9.72 11.40 4.76
C HIS A 114 10.01 10.00 5.34
N GLY A 115 9.83 8.94 4.56
CA GLY A 115 10.01 7.57 5.05
C GLY A 115 10.91 6.72 4.16
N TYR A 116 10.71 5.40 4.26
CA TYR A 116 11.49 4.43 3.52
C TYR A 116 10.98 4.21 2.10
N SER A 117 11.91 3.87 1.22
CA SER A 117 11.69 3.36 -0.13
C SER A 117 11.24 1.91 -0.11
N LEU A 118 10.68 1.45 -1.24
CA LEU A 118 10.30 0.04 -1.41
C LEU A 118 11.51 -0.89 -1.22
N LEU A 119 12.70 -0.47 -1.66
CA LEU A 119 13.91 -1.28 -1.53
C LEU A 119 14.37 -1.41 -0.06
N GLU A 120 14.29 -0.32 0.70
CA GLU A 120 14.54 -0.33 2.15
C GLU A 120 13.53 -1.22 2.87
N ASN A 121 12.24 -1.15 2.50
CA ASN A 121 11.22 -2.05 3.05
C ASN A 121 11.54 -3.51 2.77
N ILE A 122 11.84 -3.88 1.52
CA ILE A 122 12.17 -5.27 1.13
C ILE A 122 13.35 -5.84 1.92
N ARG A 123 14.31 -4.99 2.28
CA ARG A 123 15.51 -5.38 3.05
C ARG A 123 15.31 -5.38 4.57
N SER A 124 14.20 -4.83 5.05
CA SER A 124 13.86 -4.75 6.47
C SER A 124 13.07 -5.96 6.95
N ASP A 125 13.03 -6.18 8.26
CA ASP A 125 12.18 -7.22 8.87
C ASP A 125 10.68 -6.99 8.58
N SER A 126 10.28 -5.75 8.32
CA SER A 126 8.90 -5.37 8.00
C SER A 126 8.36 -6.05 6.73
N ALA A 127 9.22 -6.42 5.78
CA ALA A 127 8.82 -7.15 4.57
C ALA A 127 9.08 -8.66 4.65
N ARG A 128 9.46 -9.19 5.83
CA ARG A 128 9.70 -10.62 6.00
C ARG A 128 8.50 -11.46 5.61
N MET A 129 8.77 -12.71 5.23
CA MET A 129 7.71 -13.70 5.08
C MET A 129 7.11 -13.98 6.47
N ARG A 130 5.84 -13.63 6.63
CA ARG A 130 5.03 -13.94 7.82
C ARG A 130 4.28 -15.23 7.57
N SER A 131 4.00 -15.99 8.61
CA SER A 131 3.00 -17.05 8.53
C SER A 131 1.64 -16.47 8.11
N LEU A 132 0.75 -17.32 7.58
CA LEU A 132 -0.61 -16.91 7.25
C LEU A 132 -1.39 -16.40 8.47
N GLN A 133 -1.06 -16.92 9.67
CA GLN A 133 -1.63 -16.46 10.93
C GLN A 133 -1.15 -15.06 11.32
N GLU A 134 0.15 -14.80 11.27
CA GLU A 134 0.70 -13.46 11.50
C GLU A 134 0.16 -12.43 10.49
N GLY A 135 -0.05 -12.84 9.23
CA GLY A 135 -0.69 -11.97 8.24
C GLY A 135 -2.16 -11.66 8.56
N GLU A 136 -2.90 -12.59 9.17
CA GLU A 136 -4.27 -12.32 9.65
C GLU A 136 -4.25 -11.31 10.80
N GLU A 137 -3.35 -11.47 11.76
CA GLU A 137 -3.16 -10.53 12.87
C GLU A 137 -2.82 -9.12 12.37
N TYR A 138 -1.91 -9.03 11.39
CA TYR A 138 -1.61 -7.76 10.71
C TYR A 138 -2.87 -7.12 10.12
N MET A 139 -3.71 -7.91 9.44
CA MET A 139 -4.95 -7.41 8.82
C MET A 139 -6.04 -7.08 9.84
N ARG A 140 -6.06 -7.71 11.01
CA ARG A 140 -6.93 -7.32 12.13
C ARG A 140 -6.51 -5.97 12.71
N ASP A 141 -5.21 -5.74 12.89
CA ASP A 141 -4.68 -4.44 13.32
C ASP A 141 -4.97 -3.35 12.27
N PHE A 142 -4.85 -3.68 10.97
CA PHE A 142 -5.24 -2.77 9.88
C PHE A 142 -6.75 -2.47 9.88
N ALA A 143 -7.59 -3.48 10.04
CA ALA A 143 -9.04 -3.31 10.14
C ALA A 143 -9.39 -2.41 11.33
N ARG A 144 -8.74 -2.61 12.48
CA ARG A 144 -8.88 -1.75 13.65
C ARG A 144 -8.51 -0.30 13.30
N LEU A 145 -7.32 -0.05 12.75
CA LEU A 145 -6.90 1.29 12.32
C LEU A 145 -7.93 1.93 11.38
N SER A 146 -8.41 1.20 10.38
CA SER A 146 -9.36 1.70 9.38
C SER A 146 -10.76 2.03 9.95
N SER A 147 -11.11 1.46 11.10
CA SER A 147 -12.39 1.74 11.78
C SER A 147 -12.31 2.90 12.78
N MET A 148 -11.10 3.31 13.17
CA MET A 148 -10.89 4.42 14.11
C MET A 148 -11.31 5.75 13.50
N LYS A 149 -11.83 6.64 14.35
CA LYS A 149 -12.31 7.98 13.98
C LYS A 149 -11.94 8.98 15.07
N GLY A 150 -11.79 10.25 14.70
CA GLY A 150 -11.55 11.34 15.64
C GLY A 150 -10.16 11.94 15.49
N SER A 151 -9.69 12.65 16.51
CA SER A 151 -8.38 13.31 16.45
C SER A 151 -7.24 12.29 16.45
N TRP A 152 -6.17 12.60 15.71
CA TRP A 152 -4.98 11.76 15.66
C TRP A 152 -4.25 11.76 17.01
N GLY A 153 -4.45 10.69 17.79
CA GLY A 153 -3.88 10.54 19.12
C GLY A 153 -2.88 9.38 19.20
N LYS A 154 -2.41 9.11 20.42
CA LYS A 154 -1.43 8.05 20.72
C LYS A 154 -1.88 6.67 20.25
N ASP A 155 -3.17 6.35 20.36
CA ASP A 155 -3.68 5.02 19.99
C ASP A 155 -3.66 4.78 18.47
N ILE A 156 -4.11 5.77 17.69
CA ILE A 156 -4.06 5.70 16.22
C ILE A 156 -2.61 5.62 15.78
N ASN A 157 -1.75 6.48 16.34
CA ASN A 157 -0.32 6.49 16.03
C ASN A 157 0.37 5.17 16.38
N LYS A 158 0.07 4.55 17.53
CA LYS A 158 0.65 3.26 17.93
C LYS A 158 0.30 2.14 16.95
N LEU A 159 -0.95 2.07 16.49
CA LEU A 159 -1.34 1.10 15.45
C LEU A 159 -0.67 1.42 14.12
N TYR A 160 -0.58 2.69 13.76
CA TYR A 160 0.07 3.13 12.53
C TYR A 160 1.57 2.75 12.51
N VAL A 161 2.29 2.98 13.61
CA VAL A 161 3.68 2.54 13.81
C VAL A 161 3.80 1.04 13.63
N ARG A 162 2.93 0.25 14.26
CA ARG A 162 2.99 -1.21 14.14
C ARG A 162 2.77 -1.71 12.70
N LEU A 163 1.89 -1.04 11.95
CA LEU A 163 1.53 -1.47 10.60
C LEU A 163 2.55 -1.01 9.54
N PHE A 164 3.14 0.16 9.75
CA PHE A 164 3.90 0.86 8.70
C PHE A 164 5.29 1.29 9.12
N ASP A 165 5.71 1.05 10.36
CA ASP A 165 6.99 1.46 10.96
C ASP A 165 7.26 2.96 10.87
N VAL A 166 6.20 3.76 11.00
CA VAL A 166 6.30 5.21 10.99
C VAL A 166 5.58 5.82 12.18
N ASP A 167 6.33 6.60 12.96
CA ASP A 167 5.82 7.36 14.09
C ASP A 167 5.52 8.79 13.68
N VAL A 168 4.27 9.04 13.30
CA VAL A 168 3.85 10.36 12.84
C VAL A 168 3.94 11.40 13.95
N LEU A 169 3.57 11.05 15.18
CA LEU A 169 3.69 11.98 16.30
C LEU A 169 5.14 12.42 16.53
N SER A 170 6.11 11.55 16.28
CA SER A 170 7.53 11.93 16.30
C SER A 170 7.93 12.81 15.11
N LEU A 171 7.38 12.59 13.91
CA LEU A 171 7.64 13.41 12.73
C LEU A 171 7.09 14.84 12.82
N MET A 172 6.12 15.08 13.71
CA MET A 172 5.49 16.39 13.95
C MET A 172 6.09 17.18 15.13
N GLN A 173 6.98 16.58 15.92
CA GLN A 173 7.64 17.28 17.02
C GLN A 173 8.63 18.33 16.51
N SER A 174 9.06 19.25 17.37
CA SER A 174 10.08 20.26 17.03
C SER A 174 11.35 19.60 16.47
N GLY A 175 11.71 19.93 15.23
CA GLY A 175 12.83 19.31 14.50
C GLY A 175 12.45 18.12 13.61
N GLY A 176 11.17 17.71 13.62
CA GLY A 176 10.60 16.79 12.67
C GLY A 176 10.37 17.41 11.29
N CYS A 177 10.04 16.58 10.30
CA CYS A 177 9.88 17.01 8.91
C CYS A 177 8.45 17.43 8.54
N MET A 178 7.45 17.12 9.36
CA MET A 178 6.06 17.48 9.11
C MET A 178 5.77 18.86 9.73
N THR A 179 5.39 19.83 8.89
CA THR A 179 5.26 21.24 9.30
C THR A 179 3.81 21.68 9.47
N LYS A 180 2.84 20.95 8.91
CA LYS A 180 1.42 21.28 9.04
C LYS A 180 0.80 20.55 10.24
N PRO A 181 -0.29 21.07 10.83
CA PRO A 181 -1.03 20.35 11.87
C PRO A 181 -1.71 19.11 11.30
N MET A 182 -1.94 18.10 12.14
CA MET A 182 -2.77 16.96 11.74
C MET A 182 -4.20 17.41 11.41
N VAL A 183 -4.83 16.71 10.47
CA VAL A 183 -6.28 16.77 10.29
C VAL A 183 -7.01 16.65 11.64
N PRO A 184 -7.95 17.55 11.93
CA PRO A 184 -8.63 17.58 13.23
C PRO A 184 -9.49 16.32 13.47
N LYS A 185 -9.92 15.66 12.39
CA LYS A 185 -10.76 14.46 12.43
C LYS A 185 -10.31 13.44 11.39
N PHE A 186 -9.51 12.47 11.80
CA PHE A 186 -9.19 11.32 10.97
C PHE A 186 -10.45 10.49 10.67
N ARG A 187 -10.61 10.13 9.40
CA ARG A 187 -11.61 9.16 8.94
C ARG A 187 -11.07 8.39 7.76
N ALA A 188 -10.67 7.13 7.98
CA ALA A 188 -10.20 6.28 6.91
C ALA A 188 -11.34 5.84 5.97
N TRP A 189 -10.99 5.69 4.70
CA TRP A 189 -11.72 4.95 3.70
C TRP A 189 -10.73 4.07 2.94
N VAL A 190 -11.09 2.80 2.77
CA VAL A 190 -10.22 1.77 2.19
C VAL A 190 -10.77 1.29 0.86
N ARG A 191 -9.87 1.04 -0.09
CA ARG A 191 -10.14 0.28 -1.31
C ARG A 191 -9.13 -0.84 -1.45
N VAL A 192 -9.58 -1.93 -2.06
CA VAL A 192 -8.77 -3.12 -2.32
C VAL A 192 -8.86 -3.49 -3.79
N LEU A 193 -7.73 -3.83 -4.41
CA LEU A 193 -7.64 -4.48 -5.70
C LEU A 193 -7.08 -5.89 -5.49
N GLU A 194 -7.85 -6.91 -5.89
CA GLU A 194 -7.42 -8.31 -5.80
C GLU A 194 -6.92 -8.79 -7.17
N ILE A 195 -5.69 -9.32 -7.20
CA ILE A 195 -5.11 -10.03 -8.35
C ILE A 195 -4.92 -11.48 -7.90
N PRO A 196 -5.88 -12.36 -8.21
CA PRO A 196 -5.77 -13.78 -7.88
C PRO A 196 -4.78 -14.46 -8.81
N ASP A 197 -4.25 -15.59 -8.37
CA ASP A 197 -3.42 -16.51 -9.15
C ASP A 197 -2.25 -15.82 -9.87
N VAL A 198 -1.41 -15.16 -9.08
CA VAL A 198 -0.18 -14.52 -9.55
C VAL A 198 0.78 -15.61 -10.02
N GLN A 199 0.97 -15.66 -11.34
CA GLN A 199 1.89 -16.59 -11.99
C GLN A 199 3.31 -16.03 -12.02
N ARG A 200 4.30 -16.92 -11.92
CA ARG A 200 5.72 -16.56 -12.07
C ARG A 200 5.99 -15.83 -13.39
N ALA A 201 5.36 -16.28 -14.47
CA ALA A 201 5.46 -15.67 -15.79
C ALA A 201 4.99 -14.20 -15.82
N ASN A 202 4.04 -13.80 -14.95
CA ASN A 202 3.60 -12.40 -14.85
C ASN A 202 4.73 -11.49 -14.38
N VAL A 203 5.59 -12.00 -13.48
CA VAL A 203 6.73 -11.28 -12.91
C VAL A 203 7.92 -11.33 -13.87
N GLU A 204 8.26 -12.53 -14.36
CA GLU A 204 9.44 -12.76 -15.21
C GLU A 204 9.40 -12.01 -16.53
N ARG A 205 8.23 -11.78 -17.13
CA ARG A 205 8.15 -10.99 -18.39
C ARG A 205 8.74 -9.58 -18.27
N TRP A 206 8.84 -9.05 -17.06
CA TRP A 206 9.44 -7.74 -16.81
C TRP A 206 10.97 -7.79 -16.74
N SER A 207 11.57 -8.98 -16.57
CA SER A 207 13.04 -9.13 -16.56
C SER A 207 13.63 -8.68 -17.90
N GLY A 208 13.05 -9.09 -19.03
CA GLY A 208 13.53 -8.67 -20.35
C GLY A 208 13.55 -7.15 -20.54
N ILE A 209 12.61 -6.42 -19.94
CA ILE A 209 12.61 -4.95 -19.95
C ILE A 209 13.75 -4.41 -19.08
N VAL A 210 13.94 -4.96 -17.88
CA VAL A 210 15.03 -4.57 -16.96
C VAL A 210 16.40 -4.87 -17.56
N ASP A 211 16.57 -6.04 -18.17
CA ASP A 211 17.80 -6.47 -18.82
C ASP A 211 18.14 -5.54 -19.99
N THR A 212 17.16 -5.26 -20.87
CA THR A 212 17.33 -4.31 -22.00
C THR A 212 17.73 -2.92 -21.53
N LEU A 213 17.10 -2.42 -20.46
CA LEU A 213 17.45 -1.11 -19.89
C LEU A 213 18.86 -1.13 -19.32
N THR A 214 19.23 -2.18 -18.59
CA THR A 214 20.56 -2.33 -18.00
C THR A 214 21.64 -2.34 -19.07
N ASP A 215 21.47 -3.13 -20.13
CA ASP A 215 22.40 -3.19 -21.26
C ASP A 215 22.54 -1.82 -21.94
N THR A 216 21.43 -1.09 -22.10
CA THR A 216 21.44 0.26 -22.70
C THR A 216 22.28 1.25 -21.87
N PHE A 217 22.22 1.16 -20.54
CA PHE A 217 23.00 2.04 -19.66
C PHE A 217 24.44 1.54 -19.42
N SER A 218 24.74 0.27 -19.70
CA SER A 218 26.09 -0.30 -19.64
C SER A 218 26.96 0.02 -20.88
N ILE A 219 26.38 0.54 -21.96
CA ILE A 219 27.12 0.92 -23.19
C ILE A 219 27.76 2.33 -23.08
N GLY A 220 27.67 2.99 -21.93
CA GLY A 220 28.13 4.38 -21.73
C GLY A 220 29.20 4.61 -20.65
N SER A 221 29.85 3.56 -20.12
CA SER A 221 30.91 3.68 -19.10
C SER A 221 32.27 3.22 -19.59
#